data_AF-A0A1V5H1G9-F1
#
_entry.id   AF-A0A1V5H1G9-F1
#
_cell.length_a   1.000
_cell.length_b   1.000
_cell.length_c   1.000
_cell.angle_alpha   90.00
_cell.angle_beta   90.00
_cell.angle_gamma   90.00
#
_symmetry.space_group_name_H-M   'P 1'
#
loop_
_entity.id
_entity.type
_entity.pdbx_description
1 polymer ?
#
loop_
_entity_poly.entity_id
_entity_poly.type
_entity_poly.pdbx_seq_one_letter_code
_entity_poly.pdbx_strand_id
1 'polypeptide(L)'
;MIRASKTIVAVCAVFFCAATASSLNAAVDLPWSTTYNCPEWNQTQGGLSCNGLQKALDGTCQGQGEQITQSANYPGGGGGKGQRHWQGDGTNSNSGGTLLNFNSPQKELWIRWYMRYEKGFKWSSLSYDKWLYINTGAQGKDCIPEFYGNNGISVGAQGTPNPHQVFANKGWQAIYGSQSDGSWFCVEIHIKMDTNGSNGIGRLWLNGELIASNTAVNWSGGNSTARQGWTRFLIGSNQKSPSNGRPMYVDFDDFYVTNTRPSNRDAHGNYFIGPIGSGSNPPTEPQQPPTEPQQPPAEPQNPPATSAVILSETWEQNNVNNWKFDYAAGDTRIETSPVYAGNYAIKMRSSNPGNYVHFFGDHPLLSRPGQMVTNVTVEEYYYPSEGFRWPSTAMKLWIMNCFESWNAGYNRAEGQTKPNTWAPYYMAVGVDSSGRPFAELTRADGLGGTGDIWHAYSQNVGSPVALVPGKWNKIKFRLKLNDLGKSNGVFQLWINDNLKCDYSSMNFRGTYSRLGWNHVMMSMHGVPSHPQNQWISRDNIRILSGEGRVSAISPPSGIQVRLY
;
A
#
# COMPACT_ATOMS: atom_id res chain seq x y z
N MET A 1 51.58 50.77 -44.65
CA MET A 1 50.30 50.34 -45.25
C MET A 1 49.80 49.10 -44.54
N ILE A 2 48.72 49.29 -43.77
CA ILE A 2 47.70 48.37 -43.24
C ILE A 2 48.07 46.86 -43.16
N ARG A 3 48.29 46.39 -41.91
CA ARG A 3 48.21 44.96 -41.55
C ARG A 3 46.74 44.61 -41.25
N ALA A 4 46.16 43.72 -42.05
CA ALA A 4 44.85 43.14 -41.80
C ALA A 4 45.01 41.80 -41.07
N SER A 5 44.44 41.69 -39.87
CA SER A 5 44.33 40.46 -39.09
C SER A 5 43.19 39.59 -39.63
N LYS A 6 43.49 38.36 -40.03
CA LYS A 6 42.50 37.34 -40.38
C LYS A 6 42.11 36.54 -39.14
N THR A 7 40.87 36.70 -38.69
CA THR A 7 40.23 35.84 -37.68
C THR A 7 39.75 34.56 -38.34
N ILE A 8 40.21 33.41 -37.86
CA ILE A 8 39.70 32.08 -38.24
C ILE A 8 38.56 31.74 -37.28
N VAL A 9 37.35 31.56 -37.82
CA VAL A 9 36.20 30.99 -37.09
C VAL A 9 36.15 29.50 -37.42
N ALA A 10 36.45 28.65 -36.43
CA ALA A 10 36.27 27.21 -36.52
C ALA A 10 34.79 26.88 -36.26
N VAL A 11 34.11 26.34 -37.27
CA VAL A 11 32.75 25.80 -37.15
C VAL A 11 32.85 24.35 -36.69
N CYS A 12 32.61 24.10 -35.42
CA CYS A 12 32.45 22.74 -34.87
C CYS A 12 31.04 22.23 -35.23
N ALA A 13 30.96 21.33 -36.21
CA ALA A 13 29.76 20.54 -36.48
C ALA A 13 29.61 19.49 -35.37
N VAL A 14 28.67 19.71 -34.44
CA VAL A 14 28.27 18.72 -33.44
C VAL A 14 27.32 17.73 -34.11
N PHE A 15 27.81 16.53 -34.39
CA PHE A 15 26.96 15.37 -34.68
C PHE A 15 26.21 14.97 -33.41
N PHE A 16 24.93 15.29 -33.33
CA PHE A 16 24.04 14.66 -32.35
C PHE A 16 23.78 13.21 -32.80
N CYS A 17 24.59 12.28 -32.30
CA CYS A 17 24.15 10.89 -32.19
C CYS A 17 23.02 10.86 -31.15
N ALA A 18 21.77 10.89 -31.63
CA ALA A 18 20.62 10.57 -30.81
C ALA A 18 20.72 9.08 -30.43
N ALA A 19 21.38 8.80 -29.31
CA ALA A 19 21.24 7.52 -28.64
C ALA A 19 19.79 7.45 -28.15
N THR A 20 18.92 6.79 -28.91
CA THR A 20 17.62 6.36 -28.40
C THR A 20 17.90 5.43 -27.23
N ALA A 21 17.72 5.93 -26.00
CA ALA A 21 17.68 5.09 -24.83
C ALA A 21 16.45 4.19 -24.97
N SER A 22 16.63 3.01 -25.56
CA SER A 22 15.68 1.92 -25.46
C SER A 22 15.64 1.49 -24.01
N SER A 23 14.70 2.04 -23.24
CA SER A 23 14.37 1.56 -21.91
C SER A 23 13.79 0.15 -22.06
N LEU A 24 14.64 -0.87 -21.94
CA LEU A 24 14.20 -2.22 -21.66
C LEU A 24 13.47 -2.16 -20.31
N ASN A 25 12.14 -2.20 -20.32
CA ASN A 25 11.39 -2.33 -19.07
C ASN A 25 11.77 -3.68 -18.45
N ALA A 26 12.23 -3.62 -17.20
CA ALA A 26 12.63 -4.81 -16.47
C ALA A 26 11.40 -5.61 -16.03
N ALA A 27 11.58 -6.92 -15.89
CA ALA A 27 10.61 -7.75 -15.19
C ALA A 27 10.49 -7.32 -13.71
N VAL A 28 9.35 -7.64 -13.08
CA VAL A 28 9.00 -7.17 -11.74
C VAL A 28 9.05 -8.29 -10.70
N ASP A 29 9.27 -7.90 -9.45
CA ASP A 29 9.03 -8.73 -8.28
C ASP A 29 7.61 -8.56 -7.76
N LEU A 30 7.15 -9.52 -6.96
CA LEU A 30 5.87 -9.46 -6.28
C LEU A 30 6.06 -9.11 -4.78
N PRO A 31 5.13 -8.35 -4.18
CA PRO A 31 3.88 -7.87 -4.77
C PRO A 31 4.09 -6.71 -5.76
N TRP A 32 3.19 -6.61 -6.73
CA TRP A 32 3.18 -5.55 -7.74
C TRP A 32 1.81 -4.88 -7.80
N SER A 33 1.78 -3.56 -7.97
CA SER A 33 0.56 -2.80 -8.26
C SER A 33 0.82 -1.69 -9.26
N THR A 34 -0.25 -1.26 -9.92
CA THR A 34 -0.27 -0.04 -10.72
C THR A 34 -1.63 0.64 -10.59
N THR A 35 -1.57 1.95 -10.49
CA THR A 35 -2.69 2.89 -10.70
C THR A 35 -2.46 3.71 -11.97
N TYR A 36 -1.60 3.18 -12.84
CA TYR A 36 -1.10 3.80 -14.06
C TYR A 36 -0.62 5.25 -13.87
N ASN A 37 0.02 5.54 -12.74
CA ASN A 37 0.47 6.89 -12.40
C ASN A 37 1.78 7.25 -13.11
N CYS A 38 1.72 7.21 -14.43
CA CYS A 38 2.77 7.60 -15.36
C CYS A 38 2.21 8.68 -16.32
N PRO A 39 3.05 9.28 -17.18
CA PRO A 39 2.55 10.16 -18.24
C PRO A 39 1.48 9.47 -19.09
N GLU A 40 0.57 10.25 -19.68
CA GLU A 40 -0.34 9.69 -20.67
C GLU A 40 0.46 9.09 -21.83
N TRP A 41 -0.05 7.98 -22.34
CA TRP A 41 0.61 7.22 -23.37
C TRP A 41 -0.40 6.74 -24.39
N ASN A 42 0.02 6.69 -25.66
CA ASN A 42 -0.70 6.04 -26.74
C ASN A 42 0.27 5.10 -27.45
N GLN A 43 -0.18 3.90 -27.80
CA GLN A 43 0.60 2.86 -28.48
C GLN A 43 1.34 3.32 -29.73
N THR A 44 0.84 4.34 -30.42
CA THR A 44 1.48 4.96 -31.60
C THR A 44 2.73 5.78 -31.26
N GLN A 45 2.93 6.15 -30.00
CA GLN A 45 4.08 6.92 -29.50
C GLN A 45 5.31 6.05 -29.22
N GLY A 46 5.21 4.72 -29.38
CA GLY A 46 6.33 3.78 -29.19
C GLY A 46 6.25 3.00 -27.88
N GLY A 47 7.39 2.80 -27.22
CA GLY A 47 7.48 2.01 -25.99
C GLY A 47 6.66 2.62 -24.85
N LEU A 48 6.02 1.77 -24.04
CA LEU A 48 5.41 2.17 -22.76
C LEU A 48 6.43 1.96 -21.66
N SER A 49 6.55 2.88 -20.70
CA SER A 49 7.25 2.63 -19.43
C SER A 49 6.37 3.13 -18.30
N CYS A 50 5.63 2.22 -17.67
CA CYS A 50 4.68 2.55 -16.62
C CYS A 50 4.64 1.42 -15.59
N ASN A 51 5.26 1.61 -14.43
CA ASN A 51 5.33 0.60 -13.36
C ASN A 51 5.81 -0.79 -13.83
N GLY A 52 6.77 -0.86 -14.76
CA GLY A 52 7.25 -2.13 -15.33
C GLY A 52 6.39 -2.71 -16.46
N LEU A 53 5.23 -2.09 -16.76
CA LEU A 53 4.45 -2.41 -17.94
C LEU A 53 5.16 -1.99 -19.22
N GLN A 54 4.92 -2.80 -20.24
CA GLN A 54 5.46 -2.64 -21.58
C GLN A 54 4.32 -2.65 -22.59
N LYS A 55 4.59 -2.08 -23.76
CA LYS A 55 3.72 -2.27 -24.93
C LYS A 55 3.73 -3.76 -25.29
N ALA A 56 2.55 -4.37 -25.42
CA ALA A 56 2.46 -5.81 -25.67
C ALA A 56 2.48 -6.14 -27.18
N LEU A 57 1.43 -5.76 -27.90
CA LEU A 57 1.27 -6.02 -29.34
C LEU A 57 1.10 -4.71 -30.12
N ASP A 58 1.14 -4.80 -31.44
CA ASP A 58 0.99 -3.66 -32.36
C ASP A 58 -0.43 -3.46 -32.90
N GLY A 59 -1.40 -4.30 -32.50
CA GLY A 59 -2.79 -4.21 -32.94
C GLY A 59 -3.42 -2.85 -32.65
N THR A 60 -4.26 -2.36 -33.55
CA THR A 60 -5.10 -1.17 -33.32
C THR A 60 -6.53 -1.47 -33.71
N CYS A 61 -7.48 -0.85 -33.02
CA CYS A 61 -8.89 -0.93 -33.37
C CYS A 61 -9.28 0.27 -34.23
N GLN A 62 -9.31 0.09 -35.56
CA GLN A 62 -9.60 1.17 -36.52
C GLN A 62 -8.77 2.44 -36.26
N GLY A 63 -7.47 2.26 -36.03
CA GLY A 63 -6.52 3.35 -35.74
C GLY A 63 -6.45 3.76 -34.26
N GLN A 64 -7.35 3.27 -33.40
CA GLN A 64 -7.25 3.47 -31.95
C GLN A 64 -6.27 2.45 -31.34
N GLY A 65 -5.12 2.94 -30.89
CA GLY A 65 -4.12 2.16 -30.16
C GLY A 65 -4.39 2.13 -28.65
N GLU A 66 -3.70 1.23 -27.94
CA GLU A 66 -3.76 1.13 -26.47
C GLU A 66 -3.36 2.46 -25.82
N GLN A 67 -3.95 2.81 -24.69
CA GLN A 67 -3.67 4.07 -24.02
C GLN A 67 -3.48 3.93 -22.53
N ILE A 68 -2.64 4.79 -21.96
CA ILE A 68 -2.73 5.19 -20.56
C ILE A 68 -3.34 6.59 -20.52
N THR A 69 -4.49 6.75 -19.87
CA THR A 69 -5.21 8.04 -19.87
C THR A 69 -5.94 8.32 -18.57
N GLN A 70 -6.00 9.60 -18.19
CA GLN A 70 -6.73 10.08 -17.02
C GLN A 70 -8.21 9.67 -17.05
N SER A 71 -8.80 9.63 -18.25
CA SER A 71 -10.21 9.29 -18.42
C SER A 71 -10.55 7.83 -18.12
N ALA A 72 -9.53 6.97 -18.07
CA ALA A 72 -9.65 5.55 -17.71
C ALA A 72 -9.41 5.29 -16.21
N ASN A 73 -9.19 6.32 -15.39
CA ASN A 73 -9.00 6.18 -13.95
C ASN A 73 -10.30 5.73 -13.25
N TYR A 74 -10.22 4.72 -12.39
CA TYR A 74 -11.30 4.28 -11.53
C TYR A 74 -11.48 5.27 -10.36
N PRO A 75 -12.65 5.94 -10.24
CA PRO A 75 -12.83 6.98 -9.22
C PRO A 75 -12.82 6.45 -7.78
N GLY A 76 -13.15 5.17 -7.57
CA GLY A 76 -13.08 4.51 -6.24
C GLY A 76 -11.73 3.87 -5.95
N GLY A 77 -10.73 4.15 -6.79
CA GLY A 77 -9.41 3.54 -6.81
C GLY A 77 -8.35 4.26 -6.00
N GLY A 78 -7.08 3.92 -6.25
CA GLY A 78 -5.90 4.55 -5.68
C GLY A 78 -5.54 5.92 -6.28
N GLY A 79 -6.34 6.44 -7.23
CA GLY A 79 -6.04 7.63 -8.03
C GLY A 79 -5.16 7.30 -9.24
N GLY A 80 -4.54 8.29 -9.89
CA GLY A 80 -3.70 8.06 -11.07
C GLY A 80 -4.45 8.13 -12.41
N LYS A 81 -4.24 7.14 -13.28
CA LYS A 81 -4.85 6.99 -14.61
C LYS A 81 -5.37 5.56 -14.75
N GLY A 82 -5.87 5.18 -15.93
CA GLY A 82 -6.10 3.77 -16.25
C GLY A 82 -5.52 3.38 -17.59
N GLN A 83 -5.45 2.06 -17.82
CA GLN A 83 -5.27 1.52 -19.15
C GLN A 83 -6.61 1.55 -19.90
N ARG A 84 -6.60 2.08 -21.12
CA ARG A 84 -7.71 2.01 -22.06
C ARG A 84 -7.35 1.09 -23.22
N HIS A 85 -8.11 0.02 -23.31
CA HIS A 85 -8.07 -0.96 -24.39
C HIS A 85 -9.26 -0.72 -25.33
N TRP A 86 -9.02 -0.67 -26.64
CA TRP A 86 -10.08 -0.46 -27.62
C TRP A 86 -10.51 -1.78 -28.23
N GLN A 87 -11.83 -1.99 -28.31
CA GLN A 87 -12.43 -3.14 -28.97
C GLN A 87 -13.43 -2.68 -30.02
N GLY A 88 -13.35 -3.28 -31.21
CA GLY A 88 -14.26 -3.04 -32.33
C GLY A 88 -15.10 -4.27 -32.61
N ASP A 89 -16.02 -4.11 -33.54
CA ASP A 89 -16.94 -5.19 -33.91
C ASP A 89 -16.21 -6.38 -34.55
N GLY A 90 -16.81 -7.57 -34.43
CA GLY A 90 -16.26 -8.79 -35.03
C GLY A 90 -15.32 -9.55 -34.09
N THR A 91 -14.23 -10.13 -34.59
CA THR A 91 -13.31 -10.97 -33.81
C THR A 91 -11.92 -10.38 -33.79
N ASN A 92 -11.33 -10.23 -32.60
CA ASN A 92 -9.96 -9.72 -32.40
C ASN A 92 -9.66 -8.40 -33.15
N SER A 93 -10.67 -7.54 -33.31
CA SER A 93 -10.47 -6.17 -33.73
C SER A 93 -10.25 -5.34 -32.47
N ASN A 94 -9.00 -5.20 -32.03
CA ASN A 94 -8.67 -4.59 -30.75
C ASN A 94 -7.29 -3.91 -30.76
N SER A 95 -7.02 -3.09 -29.73
CA SER A 95 -5.70 -2.53 -29.48
C SER A 95 -4.72 -3.56 -28.91
N GLY A 96 -3.44 -3.19 -28.83
CA GLY A 96 -2.35 -4.14 -28.60
C GLY A 96 -2.16 -4.64 -27.16
N GLY A 97 -2.81 -4.03 -26.17
CA GLY A 97 -2.65 -4.38 -24.76
C GLY A 97 -1.33 -3.91 -24.13
N THR A 98 -1.19 -4.16 -22.84
CA THR A 98 0.05 -3.98 -22.08
C THR A 98 0.56 -5.31 -21.52
N LEU A 99 1.84 -5.39 -21.19
CA LEU A 99 2.49 -6.61 -20.72
C LEU A 99 3.27 -6.35 -19.43
N LEU A 100 3.13 -7.26 -18.46
CA LEU A 100 3.96 -7.32 -17.26
C LEU A 100 4.75 -8.64 -17.24
N ASN A 101 6.08 -8.57 -17.15
CA ASN A 101 6.94 -9.74 -16.99
C ASN A 101 7.32 -9.93 -15.52
N PHE A 102 7.40 -11.17 -15.03
CA PHE A 102 7.92 -11.49 -13.69
C PHE A 102 9.40 -11.86 -13.73
N ASN A 103 10.16 -11.48 -12.70
CA ASN A 103 11.59 -11.83 -12.58
C ASN A 103 11.83 -13.34 -12.45
N SER A 104 10.81 -14.07 -11.99
CA SER A 104 10.84 -15.53 -11.89
C SER A 104 9.44 -16.12 -12.13
N PRO A 105 9.32 -17.39 -12.55
CA PRO A 105 8.03 -18.08 -12.64
C PRO A 105 7.31 -18.13 -11.29
N GLN A 106 6.03 -17.76 -11.28
CA GLN A 106 5.19 -17.72 -10.08
C GLN A 106 4.27 -18.95 -10.04
N LYS A 107 4.26 -19.67 -8.92
CA LYS A 107 3.43 -20.89 -8.76
C LYS A 107 2.10 -20.65 -8.06
N GLU A 108 1.92 -19.49 -7.43
CA GLU A 108 0.69 -19.11 -6.75
C GLU A 108 0.53 -17.59 -6.85
N LEU A 109 -0.66 -17.13 -7.23
CA LEU A 109 -0.95 -15.73 -7.47
C LEU A 109 -2.35 -15.39 -6.96
N TRP A 110 -2.47 -14.25 -6.29
CA TRP A 110 -3.71 -13.49 -6.13
C TRP A 110 -3.60 -12.24 -6.99
N ILE A 111 -4.61 -11.97 -7.80
CA ILE A 111 -4.66 -10.84 -8.72
C ILE A 111 -6.02 -10.16 -8.60
N ARG A 112 -6.03 -8.86 -8.30
CA ARG A 112 -7.22 -8.01 -8.23
C ARG A 112 -7.07 -6.83 -9.18
N TRP A 113 -8.12 -6.47 -9.90
CA TRP A 113 -8.19 -5.25 -10.70
C TRP A 113 -9.62 -4.75 -10.81
N TYR A 114 -9.74 -3.51 -11.28
CA TYR A 114 -10.99 -2.87 -11.60
C TYR A 114 -11.08 -2.71 -13.10
N MET A 115 -12.29 -2.89 -13.64
CA MET A 115 -12.52 -2.64 -15.05
C MET A 115 -13.93 -2.14 -15.32
N ARG A 116 -14.09 -1.51 -16.47
CA ARG A 116 -15.40 -1.15 -17.03
C ARG A 116 -15.39 -1.24 -18.55
N TYR A 117 -16.57 -1.35 -19.12
CA TYR A 117 -16.79 -1.15 -20.54
C TYR A 117 -17.35 0.23 -20.76
N GLU A 118 -17.11 0.81 -21.93
CA GLU A 118 -17.72 2.06 -22.32
C GLU A 118 -19.25 1.96 -22.28
N LYS A 119 -19.92 3.00 -21.78
CA LYS A 119 -21.38 3.04 -21.72
C LYS A 119 -21.99 2.82 -23.10
N GLY A 120 -22.89 1.86 -23.20
CA GLY A 120 -23.55 1.43 -24.45
C GLY A 120 -22.87 0.25 -25.14
N PHE A 121 -21.71 -0.23 -24.64
CA PHE A 121 -21.04 -1.41 -25.21
C PHE A 121 -21.98 -2.61 -25.16
N LYS A 122 -22.07 -3.37 -26.25
CA LYS A 122 -22.92 -4.56 -26.35
C LYS A 122 -22.32 -5.62 -27.27
N TRP A 123 -22.78 -6.84 -27.04
CA TRP A 123 -22.43 -8.02 -27.82
C TRP A 123 -23.60 -8.40 -28.73
N SER A 124 -23.28 -8.84 -29.95
CA SER A 124 -24.25 -9.56 -30.79
C SER A 124 -24.48 -10.98 -30.26
N SER A 125 -23.40 -11.60 -29.80
CA SER A 125 -23.39 -12.82 -28.97
C SER A 125 -22.08 -12.83 -28.21
N LEU A 126 -22.12 -12.85 -26.88
CA LEU A 126 -20.92 -12.89 -26.05
C LEU A 126 -20.31 -14.30 -26.11
N SER A 127 -19.36 -14.51 -27.02
CA SER A 127 -18.62 -15.77 -27.11
C SER A 127 -17.49 -15.81 -26.07
N TYR A 128 -16.57 -14.84 -26.17
CA TYR A 128 -15.53 -14.61 -25.19
C TYR A 128 -15.09 -13.15 -25.19
N ASP A 129 -14.60 -12.69 -24.05
CA ASP A 129 -13.71 -11.53 -23.96
C ASP A 129 -12.58 -11.80 -22.97
N LYS A 130 -11.37 -11.92 -23.50
CA LYS A 130 -10.17 -12.32 -22.77
C LYS A 130 -9.49 -11.08 -22.23
N TRP A 131 -9.72 -10.84 -20.95
CA TRP A 131 -9.18 -9.68 -20.26
C TRP A 131 -7.68 -9.80 -20.08
N LEU A 132 -7.24 -10.97 -19.61
CA LEU A 132 -5.84 -11.25 -19.35
C LEU A 132 -5.39 -12.54 -20.05
N TYR A 133 -4.12 -12.57 -20.44
CA TYR A 133 -3.39 -13.80 -20.70
C TYR A 133 -2.29 -13.94 -19.67
N ILE A 134 -2.42 -14.86 -18.73
CA ILE A 134 -1.40 -15.15 -17.72
C ILE A 134 -0.59 -16.33 -18.24
N ASN A 135 0.56 -16.03 -18.85
CA ASN A 135 1.33 -17.01 -19.59
C ASN A 135 2.22 -17.85 -18.67
N THR A 136 2.46 -19.08 -19.08
CA THR A 136 3.56 -19.90 -18.57
C THR A 136 4.74 -19.87 -19.54
N GLY A 137 5.83 -20.59 -19.20
CA GLY A 137 6.94 -20.82 -20.14
C GLY A 137 6.59 -21.78 -21.29
N ALA A 138 5.41 -22.40 -21.29
CA ALA A 138 4.97 -23.32 -22.33
C ALA A 138 3.92 -22.67 -23.24
N GLN A 139 4.09 -22.85 -24.56
CA GLN A 139 3.14 -22.32 -25.54
C GLN A 139 1.75 -22.98 -25.38
N GLY A 140 0.70 -22.16 -25.39
CA GLY A 140 -0.70 -22.62 -25.35
C GLY A 140 -1.14 -23.19 -23.99
N LYS A 141 -0.40 -22.89 -22.93
CA LYS A 141 -0.69 -23.27 -21.53
C LYS A 141 -0.85 -22.01 -20.69
N ASP A 142 -1.82 -21.19 -21.08
CA ASP A 142 -2.13 -19.91 -20.45
C ASP A 142 -3.32 -20.04 -19.50
N CYS A 143 -3.33 -19.19 -18.47
CA CYS A 143 -4.49 -18.95 -17.64
C CYS A 143 -5.23 -17.69 -18.13
N ILE A 144 -6.53 -17.79 -18.43
CA ILE A 144 -7.29 -16.77 -19.16
C ILE A 144 -8.56 -16.39 -18.39
N PRO A 145 -8.51 -15.34 -17.55
CA PRO A 145 -9.70 -14.66 -17.04
C PRO A 145 -10.47 -13.99 -18.17
N GLU A 146 -11.74 -14.36 -18.33
CA GLU A 146 -12.57 -13.91 -19.45
C GLU A 146 -14.06 -13.88 -19.12
N PHE A 147 -14.81 -13.02 -19.81
CA PHE A 147 -16.21 -13.32 -20.07
C PHE A 147 -16.31 -14.49 -21.03
N TYR A 148 -17.26 -15.40 -20.83
CA TYR A 148 -17.41 -16.61 -21.65
C TYR A 148 -18.85 -17.12 -21.68
N GLY A 149 -19.25 -17.73 -22.80
CA GLY A 149 -20.46 -18.56 -22.85
C GLY A 149 -21.76 -17.78 -22.62
N ASN A 150 -21.92 -16.65 -23.32
CA ASN A 150 -23.06 -15.72 -23.31
C ASN A 150 -23.29 -14.89 -22.05
N ASN A 151 -22.95 -15.39 -20.86
CA ASN A 151 -23.15 -14.67 -19.59
C ASN A 151 -22.14 -15.06 -18.50
N GLY A 152 -21.26 -16.02 -18.72
CA GLY A 152 -20.37 -16.49 -17.68
C GLY A 152 -19.10 -15.67 -17.52
N ILE A 153 -18.42 -15.88 -16.40
CA ILE A 153 -17.01 -15.52 -16.21
C ILE A 153 -16.25 -16.83 -16.00
N SER A 154 -15.11 -16.96 -16.68
CA SER A 154 -14.22 -18.10 -16.52
C SER A 154 -12.80 -17.67 -16.20
N VAL A 155 -12.06 -18.55 -15.53
CA VAL A 155 -10.60 -18.54 -15.53
C VAL A 155 -10.15 -19.79 -16.28
N GLY A 156 -9.90 -19.63 -17.58
CA GLY A 156 -9.64 -20.72 -18.51
C GLY A 156 -8.22 -21.30 -18.38
N ALA A 157 -8.09 -22.62 -18.30
CA ALA A 157 -6.85 -23.38 -18.38
C ALA A 157 -6.61 -23.82 -19.84
N GLN A 158 -5.94 -22.97 -20.63
CA GLN A 158 -5.80 -23.17 -22.06
C GLN A 158 -5.06 -24.48 -22.39
N GLY A 159 -5.48 -25.12 -23.47
CA GLY A 159 -4.82 -26.32 -23.99
C GLY A 159 -5.00 -27.55 -23.11
N THR A 160 -6.04 -27.56 -22.26
CA THR A 160 -6.44 -28.74 -21.47
C THR A 160 -7.76 -29.32 -21.98
N PRO A 161 -8.08 -30.59 -21.68
CA PRO A 161 -9.33 -31.22 -22.14
C PRO A 161 -10.60 -30.50 -21.67
N ASN A 162 -10.52 -29.81 -20.54
CA ASN A 162 -11.59 -28.98 -20.01
C ASN A 162 -11.02 -27.60 -19.66
N PRO A 163 -11.05 -26.61 -20.57
CA PRO A 163 -10.43 -25.32 -20.30
C PRO A 163 -11.19 -24.51 -19.23
N HIS A 164 -12.51 -24.62 -19.12
CA HIS A 164 -13.32 -23.78 -18.22
C HIS A 164 -13.62 -24.45 -16.88
N GLN A 165 -12.58 -25.00 -16.24
CA GLN A 165 -12.67 -25.69 -14.93
C GLN A 165 -13.03 -24.75 -13.77
N VAL A 166 -12.77 -23.45 -13.92
CA VAL A 166 -13.19 -22.39 -13.00
C VAL A 166 -14.17 -21.52 -13.78
N PHE A 167 -15.46 -21.69 -13.50
CA PHE A 167 -16.52 -21.05 -14.27
C PHE A 167 -17.71 -20.72 -13.37
N ALA A 168 -18.28 -19.54 -13.59
CA ALA A 168 -19.56 -19.12 -13.01
C ALA A 168 -20.49 -18.66 -14.12
N ASN A 169 -21.74 -19.12 -14.13
CA ASN A 169 -22.77 -18.58 -15.01
C ASN A 169 -23.35 -17.25 -14.47
N LYS A 170 -22.46 -16.33 -14.10
CA LYS A 170 -22.74 -15.02 -13.50
C LYS A 170 -21.67 -14.04 -13.97
N GLY A 171 -22.01 -13.23 -14.97
CA GLY A 171 -21.07 -12.36 -15.67
C GLY A 171 -21.76 -11.17 -16.31
N TRP A 172 -21.69 -11.03 -17.63
CA TRP A 172 -22.09 -9.80 -18.33
C TRP A 172 -23.48 -9.30 -17.94
N GLN A 173 -24.50 -10.16 -17.99
CA GLN A 173 -25.88 -9.78 -17.69
C GLN A 173 -26.07 -9.47 -16.20
N ALA A 174 -25.28 -10.09 -15.32
CA ALA A 174 -25.31 -9.80 -13.88
C ALA A 174 -24.66 -8.44 -13.55
N ILE A 175 -23.73 -7.97 -14.38
CA ILE A 175 -23.03 -6.68 -14.20
C ILE A 175 -23.79 -5.55 -14.90
N TYR A 176 -24.21 -5.76 -16.14
CA TYR A 176 -24.72 -4.70 -17.03
C TYR A 176 -26.11 -4.97 -17.63
N GLY A 177 -26.65 -6.18 -17.51
CA GLY A 177 -27.86 -6.57 -18.25
C GLY A 177 -27.58 -6.70 -19.74
N SER A 178 -28.26 -5.93 -20.59
CA SER A 178 -28.16 -6.06 -22.05
C SER A 178 -26.97 -5.32 -22.68
N GLN A 179 -26.55 -4.21 -22.09
CA GLN A 179 -25.44 -3.38 -22.57
C GLN A 179 -24.78 -2.66 -21.38
N SER A 180 -23.50 -2.32 -21.50
CA SER A 180 -22.79 -1.63 -20.43
C SER A 180 -23.44 -0.29 -20.10
N ASP A 181 -23.54 0.02 -18.81
CA ASP A 181 -23.93 1.34 -18.30
C ASP A 181 -22.73 2.24 -17.99
N GLY A 182 -21.50 1.74 -18.19
CA GLY A 182 -20.25 2.43 -17.86
C GLY A 182 -19.79 2.26 -16.41
N SER A 183 -20.51 1.47 -15.60
CA SER A 183 -20.12 1.21 -14.21
C SER A 183 -18.87 0.34 -14.12
N TRP A 184 -18.09 0.58 -13.06
CA TRP A 184 -16.91 -0.19 -12.73
C TRP A 184 -17.26 -1.41 -11.90
N PHE A 185 -16.53 -2.49 -12.09
CA PHE A 185 -16.60 -3.69 -11.26
C PHE A 185 -15.19 -4.20 -10.92
N CYS A 186 -15.07 -4.87 -9.79
CA CYS A 186 -13.85 -5.49 -9.32
C CYS A 186 -13.84 -6.97 -9.70
N VAL A 187 -12.74 -7.43 -10.29
CA VAL A 187 -12.47 -8.85 -10.49
C VAL A 187 -11.28 -9.23 -9.65
N GLU A 188 -11.34 -10.40 -9.02
CA GLU A 188 -10.20 -10.99 -8.35
C GLU A 188 -10.10 -12.49 -8.63
N ILE A 189 -8.88 -12.99 -8.79
CA ILE A 189 -8.60 -14.41 -8.93
C ILE A 189 -7.51 -14.86 -7.95
N HIS A 190 -7.64 -16.11 -7.49
CA HIS A 190 -6.56 -16.87 -6.83
C HIS A 190 -6.27 -18.10 -7.68
N ILE A 191 -5.04 -18.20 -8.18
CA ILE A 191 -4.58 -19.34 -8.97
C ILE A 191 -3.35 -19.96 -8.31
N LYS A 192 -3.31 -21.29 -8.22
CA LYS A 192 -2.17 -22.08 -7.75
C LYS A 192 -1.88 -23.19 -8.75
N MET A 193 -0.66 -23.22 -9.25
CA MET A 193 -0.19 -24.19 -10.23
C MET A 193 -0.34 -25.61 -9.69
N ASP A 194 -0.82 -26.53 -10.53
CA ASP A 194 -0.85 -27.95 -10.19
C ASP A 194 0.56 -28.56 -10.23
N THR A 195 0.74 -29.61 -9.43
CA THR A 195 1.98 -30.40 -9.40
C THR A 195 1.93 -31.59 -10.37
N ASN A 196 0.74 -32.07 -10.71
CA ASN A 196 0.51 -33.33 -11.43
C ASN A 196 -0.71 -33.28 -12.37
N GLY A 197 -1.27 -32.10 -12.64
CA GLY A 197 -2.47 -31.93 -13.45
C GLY A 197 -3.80 -32.10 -12.71
N SER A 198 -3.82 -32.29 -11.39
CA SER A 198 -5.07 -32.57 -10.66
C SER A 198 -5.22 -31.88 -9.31
N ASN A 199 -4.30 -31.00 -8.91
CA ASN A 199 -4.32 -30.34 -7.60
C ASN A 199 -4.04 -28.83 -7.65
N GLY A 200 -4.24 -28.21 -8.81
CA GLY A 200 -4.21 -26.76 -8.92
C GLY A 200 -5.42 -26.14 -8.25
N ILE A 201 -5.27 -24.89 -7.80
CA ILE A 201 -6.38 -24.12 -7.22
C ILE A 201 -6.76 -23.01 -8.20
N GLY A 202 -8.05 -22.79 -8.36
CA GLY A 202 -8.62 -21.67 -9.08
C GLY A 202 -9.84 -21.15 -8.36
N ARG A 203 -9.83 -19.86 -8.01
CA ARG A 203 -10.97 -19.16 -7.43
C ARG A 203 -11.15 -17.82 -8.12
N LEU A 204 -12.39 -17.37 -8.16
CA LEU A 204 -12.81 -16.14 -8.82
C LEU A 204 -13.82 -15.42 -7.93
N TRP A 205 -13.55 -14.15 -7.67
CA TRP A 205 -14.46 -13.23 -7.01
C TRP A 205 -14.87 -12.11 -7.96
N LEU A 206 -16.14 -11.71 -7.86
CA LEU A 206 -16.71 -10.55 -8.53
C LEU A 206 -17.26 -9.61 -7.46
N ASN A 207 -16.76 -8.37 -7.41
CA ASN A 207 -17.12 -7.39 -6.38
C ASN A 207 -16.98 -7.92 -4.94
N GLY A 208 -15.98 -8.78 -4.72
CA GLY A 208 -15.69 -9.40 -3.42
C GLY A 208 -16.55 -10.62 -3.07
N GLU A 209 -17.53 -10.99 -3.90
CA GLU A 209 -18.30 -12.22 -3.76
C GLU A 209 -17.59 -13.37 -4.48
N LEU A 210 -17.36 -14.50 -3.79
CA LEU A 210 -16.84 -15.71 -4.43
C LEU A 210 -17.90 -16.29 -5.38
N ILE A 211 -17.61 -16.33 -6.68
CA ILE A 211 -18.55 -16.83 -7.69
C ILE A 211 -18.14 -18.15 -8.33
N ALA A 212 -16.84 -18.52 -8.25
CA ALA A 212 -16.37 -19.84 -8.66
C ALA A 212 -15.16 -20.29 -7.82
N SER A 213 -15.08 -21.59 -7.53
CA SER A 213 -13.96 -22.21 -6.82
C SER A 213 -13.76 -23.65 -7.27
N ASN A 214 -12.53 -24.03 -7.57
CA ASN A 214 -12.12 -25.39 -7.88
C ASN A 214 -10.70 -25.63 -7.32
N THR A 215 -10.51 -26.72 -6.58
CA THR A 215 -9.21 -27.08 -5.95
C THR A 215 -8.53 -28.27 -6.63
N ALA A 216 -8.99 -28.65 -7.82
CA ALA A 216 -8.46 -29.73 -8.65
C ALA A 216 -8.24 -29.27 -10.09
N VAL A 217 -7.81 -28.02 -10.29
CA VAL A 217 -7.61 -27.46 -11.63
C VAL A 217 -6.33 -27.99 -12.27
N ASN A 218 -6.42 -28.35 -13.55
CA ASN A 218 -5.27 -28.70 -14.38
C ASN A 218 -4.77 -27.45 -15.12
N TRP A 219 -3.91 -26.64 -14.50
CA TRP A 219 -3.34 -25.44 -15.15
C TRP A 219 -2.24 -25.78 -16.16
N SER A 220 -1.40 -26.76 -15.83
CA SER A 220 -0.24 -27.14 -16.63
C SER A 220 -0.60 -27.99 -17.85
N GLY A 221 -1.77 -28.62 -17.86
CA GLY A 221 -2.13 -29.62 -18.86
C GLY A 221 -1.15 -30.80 -18.89
N GLY A 222 -0.51 -31.11 -17.76
CA GLY A 222 0.54 -32.12 -17.66
C GLY A 222 1.92 -31.68 -18.20
N ASN A 223 2.06 -30.46 -18.71
CA ASN A 223 3.32 -29.96 -19.26
C ASN A 223 4.33 -29.56 -18.17
N SER A 224 5.55 -30.09 -18.22
CA SER A 224 6.61 -29.85 -17.23
C SER A 224 7.16 -28.42 -17.21
N THR A 225 7.14 -27.74 -18.35
CA THR A 225 7.56 -26.33 -18.45
C THR A 225 6.49 -25.41 -17.86
N ALA A 226 5.21 -25.67 -18.15
CA ALA A 226 4.11 -24.94 -17.55
C ALA A 226 4.11 -25.03 -16.02
N ARG A 227 4.42 -26.21 -15.46
CA ARG A 227 4.52 -26.45 -14.00
C ARG A 227 5.59 -25.62 -13.28
N GLN A 228 6.51 -24.99 -14.01
CA GLN A 228 7.47 -24.07 -13.38
C GLN A 228 6.78 -22.81 -12.83
N GLY A 229 5.66 -22.41 -13.43
CA GLY A 229 4.87 -21.27 -13.00
C GLY A 229 4.51 -20.32 -14.14
N TRP A 230 3.75 -19.29 -13.80
CA TRP A 230 3.40 -18.19 -14.68
C TRP A 230 4.55 -17.18 -14.76
N THR A 231 4.88 -16.72 -15.95
CA THR A 231 6.08 -15.90 -16.22
C THR A 231 5.76 -14.45 -16.51
N ARG A 232 4.53 -14.16 -16.94
CA ARG A 232 4.07 -12.82 -17.32
C ARG A 232 2.55 -12.81 -17.44
N PHE A 233 1.96 -11.62 -17.51
CA PHE A 233 0.61 -11.51 -18.06
C PHE A 233 0.42 -10.29 -18.96
N LEU A 234 -0.45 -10.46 -19.95
CA LEU A 234 -0.90 -9.43 -20.88
C LEU A 234 -2.28 -8.93 -20.45
N ILE A 235 -2.49 -7.61 -20.47
CA ILE A 235 -3.72 -6.91 -20.08
C ILE A 235 -4.36 -6.30 -21.32
N GLY A 236 -5.64 -6.61 -21.56
CA GLY A 236 -6.38 -6.18 -22.74
C GLY A 236 -6.01 -7.02 -23.96
N SER A 237 -6.92 -7.90 -24.40
CA SER A 237 -6.61 -8.86 -25.46
C SER A 237 -7.84 -9.22 -26.30
N ASN A 238 -7.90 -10.47 -26.73
CA ASN A 238 -8.85 -11.02 -27.68
C ASN A 238 -10.31 -10.96 -27.22
N GLN A 239 -11.15 -10.47 -28.11
CA GLN A 239 -12.61 -10.44 -27.94
C GLN A 239 -13.28 -11.19 -29.10
N LYS A 240 -14.54 -11.58 -28.92
CA LYS A 240 -15.38 -12.01 -30.02
C LYS A 240 -16.82 -11.51 -29.94
N SER A 241 -17.24 -10.90 -31.05
CA SER A 241 -18.58 -10.46 -31.42
C SER A 241 -19.19 -9.23 -30.71
N PRO A 242 -18.43 -8.17 -30.36
CA PRO A 242 -18.99 -6.83 -30.14
C PRO A 242 -19.77 -6.37 -31.38
N SER A 243 -20.81 -5.59 -31.15
CA SER A 243 -21.68 -5.07 -32.20
C SER A 243 -22.13 -3.64 -31.87
N ASN A 244 -21.15 -2.76 -31.80
CA ASN A 244 -21.23 -1.38 -31.35
C ASN A 244 -21.29 -0.38 -32.51
N GLY A 245 -20.94 -0.80 -33.73
CA GLY A 245 -20.84 0.05 -34.92
C GLY A 245 -19.61 0.95 -34.93
N ARG A 246 -18.75 0.89 -33.90
CA ARG A 246 -17.49 1.64 -33.76
C ARG A 246 -16.60 1.00 -32.70
N PRO A 247 -15.29 1.36 -32.65
CA PRO A 247 -14.45 1.08 -31.50
C PRO A 247 -15.07 1.66 -30.22
N MET A 248 -15.13 0.83 -29.19
CA MET A 248 -15.51 1.20 -27.84
C MET A 248 -14.47 0.68 -26.85
N TYR A 249 -14.27 1.41 -25.76
CA TYR A 249 -13.20 1.07 -24.82
C TYR A 249 -13.61 0.06 -23.75
N VAL A 250 -12.60 -0.65 -23.26
CA VAL A 250 -12.56 -1.36 -21.99
C VAL A 250 -11.45 -0.70 -21.17
N ASP A 251 -11.81 -0.11 -20.03
CA ASP A 251 -10.83 0.51 -19.14
C ASP A 251 -10.45 -0.48 -18.04
N PHE A 252 -9.17 -0.51 -17.67
CA PHE A 252 -8.64 -1.25 -16.54
C PHE A 252 -7.88 -0.33 -15.59
N ASP A 253 -8.02 -0.55 -14.29
CA ASP A 253 -7.31 0.21 -13.27
C ASP A 253 -7.04 -0.61 -12.00
N ASP A 254 -6.18 -0.09 -11.13
CA ASP A 254 -5.92 -0.57 -9.79
C ASP A 254 -5.57 -2.06 -9.75
N PHE A 255 -4.62 -2.48 -10.58
CA PHE A 255 -4.10 -3.83 -10.48
C PHE A 255 -3.31 -4.01 -9.18
N TYR A 256 -3.50 -5.15 -8.54
CA TYR A 256 -2.65 -5.65 -7.47
C TYR A 256 -2.42 -7.15 -7.65
N VAL A 257 -1.15 -7.55 -7.61
CA VAL A 257 -0.68 -8.91 -7.83
C VAL A 257 0.23 -9.29 -6.67
N THR A 258 -0.02 -10.44 -6.06
CA THR A 258 0.83 -10.98 -5.00
C THR A 258 0.91 -12.49 -5.07
N ASN A 259 2.05 -13.05 -4.68
CA ASN A 259 2.23 -14.49 -4.44
C ASN A 259 2.20 -14.82 -2.93
N THR A 260 2.04 -13.79 -2.09
CA THR A 260 1.88 -13.94 -0.65
C THR A 260 0.40 -14.01 -0.33
N ARG A 261 0.02 -15.04 0.44
CA ARG A 261 -1.36 -15.25 0.87
C ARG A 261 -1.93 -13.98 1.52
N PRO A 262 -3.02 -13.39 0.98
CA PRO A 262 -3.69 -12.26 1.59
C PRO A 262 -4.23 -12.57 2.99
N SER A 263 -4.39 -11.56 3.82
CA SER A 263 -4.97 -11.69 5.17
C SER A 263 -6.50 -11.70 5.17
N ASN A 264 -7.12 -11.11 4.16
CA ASN A 264 -8.57 -10.98 4.02
C ASN A 264 -9.22 -12.35 3.79
N ARG A 265 -10.48 -12.48 4.24
CA ARG A 265 -11.29 -13.68 4.04
C ARG A 265 -12.65 -13.33 3.47
N ASP A 266 -13.10 -14.12 2.50
CA ASP A 266 -14.48 -14.06 2.05
C ASP A 266 -15.42 -14.70 3.08
N ALA A 267 -16.74 -14.65 2.81
CA ALA A 267 -17.77 -15.23 3.66
C ALA A 267 -17.61 -16.75 3.90
N HIS A 268 -16.82 -17.44 3.06
CA HIS A 268 -16.53 -18.86 3.14
C HIS A 268 -15.15 -19.15 3.76
N GLY A 269 -14.46 -18.13 4.26
CA GLY A 269 -13.14 -18.24 4.90
C GLY A 269 -11.96 -18.36 3.93
N ASN A 270 -12.18 -18.28 2.62
CA ASN A 270 -11.10 -18.33 1.63
C ASN A 270 -10.29 -17.05 1.63
N TYR A 271 -8.98 -17.17 1.48
CA TYR A 271 -8.09 -16.02 1.42
C TYR A 271 -8.18 -15.33 0.07
N PHE A 272 -8.40 -14.03 0.10
CA PHE A 272 -8.53 -13.15 -1.06
C PHE A 272 -8.01 -11.75 -0.69
N ILE A 273 -7.61 -10.94 -1.65
CA ILE A 273 -7.19 -9.54 -1.49
C ILE A 273 -8.37 -8.71 -1.00
N GLY A 274 -9.50 -8.82 -1.69
CA GLY A 274 -10.70 -8.02 -1.47
C GLY A 274 -10.73 -6.73 -2.30
N PRO A 275 -11.93 -6.24 -2.65
CA PRO A 275 -12.11 -4.89 -3.17
C PRO A 275 -11.48 -3.83 -2.27
N ILE A 276 -10.93 -2.79 -2.87
CA ILE A 276 -10.58 -1.52 -2.22
C ILE A 276 -11.78 -1.03 -1.41
N GLY A 277 -11.57 -0.73 -0.13
CA GLY A 277 -12.63 -0.34 0.80
C GLY A 277 -13.32 -1.49 1.53
N SER A 278 -13.09 -2.75 1.15
CA SER A 278 -13.55 -3.93 1.90
C SER A 278 -12.47 -4.42 2.88
N GLY A 279 -12.46 -3.88 4.11
CA GLY A 279 -11.76 -4.48 5.25
C GLY A 279 -10.23 -4.68 5.22
N SER A 280 -9.50 -4.39 4.12
CA SER A 280 -8.03 -4.30 4.12
C SER A 280 -7.50 -3.42 2.98
N ASN A 281 -6.34 -2.79 3.22
CA ASN A 281 -5.68 -1.85 2.30
C ASN A 281 -5.00 -2.57 1.12
N PRO A 282 -5.18 -2.12 -0.12
CA PRO A 282 -4.23 -2.34 -1.21
C PRO A 282 -2.89 -1.67 -0.93
N PRO A 283 -1.74 -2.21 -1.37
CA PRO A 283 -0.47 -1.50 -1.35
C PRO A 283 -0.39 -0.40 -2.41
N THR A 284 0.11 0.76 -1.98
CA THR A 284 0.56 1.86 -2.84
C THR A 284 1.69 1.41 -3.77
N GLU A 285 1.60 1.89 -5.02
CA GLU A 285 2.50 1.73 -6.17
C GLU A 285 4.02 1.91 -5.86
N PRO A 286 4.93 1.18 -6.56
CA PRO A 286 6.37 1.48 -6.56
C PRO A 286 6.64 2.82 -7.28
N GLN A 287 7.16 3.82 -6.55
CA GLN A 287 7.54 5.11 -7.14
C GLN A 287 8.72 4.98 -8.10
N GLN A 288 8.56 5.48 -9.33
CA GLN A 288 9.66 5.75 -10.25
C GLN A 288 10.46 6.98 -9.72
N PRO A 289 11.80 6.96 -9.72
CA PRO A 289 12.59 8.09 -9.22
C PRO A 289 12.47 9.31 -10.15
N PRO A 290 12.35 10.55 -9.62
CA PRO A 290 12.40 11.77 -10.42
C PRO A 290 13.80 11.99 -10.98
N THR A 291 13.86 12.53 -12.18
CA THR A 291 15.08 12.88 -12.91
C THR A 291 15.54 14.28 -12.48
N GLU A 292 16.69 14.40 -11.79
CA GLU A 292 17.45 15.66 -11.65
C GLU A 292 18.96 15.37 -11.43
N PRO A 293 19.87 16.35 -11.65
CA PRO A 293 21.17 16.12 -12.28
C PRO A 293 22.22 15.52 -11.34
N GLN A 294 23.12 14.76 -11.96
CA GLN A 294 24.20 13.99 -11.32
C GLN A 294 25.08 14.84 -10.38
N GLN A 295 25.17 14.41 -9.12
CA GLN A 295 26.35 14.62 -8.26
C GLN A 295 27.15 13.30 -8.13
N PRO A 296 28.47 13.36 -7.84
CA PRO A 296 29.38 12.20 -7.92
C PRO A 296 29.03 11.07 -6.94
N PRO A 297 29.51 9.84 -7.20
CA PRO A 297 28.98 8.63 -6.57
C PRO A 297 29.27 8.57 -5.06
N ALA A 298 28.23 8.32 -4.27
CA ALA A 298 28.34 7.92 -2.88
C ALA A 298 28.28 6.37 -2.77
N GLU A 299 28.97 5.85 -1.75
CA GLU A 299 29.16 4.43 -1.39
C GLU A 299 27.90 3.55 -1.42
N PRO A 300 28.07 2.20 -1.50
CA PRO A 300 26.96 1.27 -1.68
C PRO A 300 25.98 1.32 -0.50
N GLN A 301 24.77 1.83 -0.74
CA GLN A 301 23.66 1.75 0.21
C GLN A 301 22.81 0.51 -0.07
N ASN A 302 22.57 -0.29 0.98
CA ASN A 302 21.61 -1.39 1.00
C ASN A 302 20.22 -0.94 0.52
N PRO A 303 19.45 -1.80 -0.19
CA PRO A 303 18.15 -1.43 -0.74
C PRO A 303 17.15 -0.99 0.34
N PRO A 304 16.22 -0.05 0.06
CA PRO A 304 15.30 0.49 1.05
C PRO A 304 14.35 -0.59 1.59
N ALA A 305 14.18 -0.65 2.91
CA ALA A 305 13.19 -1.51 3.55
C ALA A 305 11.76 -1.11 3.13
N THR A 306 11.06 -1.98 2.41
CA THR A 306 9.65 -1.83 2.03
C THR A 306 8.76 -1.70 3.27
N SER A 307 7.88 -0.70 3.29
CA SER A 307 6.96 -0.47 4.41
C SER A 307 5.75 -1.41 4.37
N ALA A 308 5.59 -2.31 5.35
CA ALA A 308 4.41 -3.16 5.51
C ALA A 308 3.47 -2.62 6.61
N VAL A 309 2.16 -2.70 6.41
CA VAL A 309 1.16 -2.30 7.43
C VAL A 309 1.17 -3.29 8.60
N ILE A 310 1.45 -2.79 9.79
CA ILE A 310 1.37 -3.53 11.06
C ILE A 310 -0.06 -3.47 11.62
N LEU A 311 -0.65 -2.28 11.68
CA LEU A 311 -1.99 -2.05 12.18
C LEU A 311 -2.65 -0.92 11.40
N SER A 312 -3.94 -1.06 11.12
CA SER A 312 -4.80 0.00 10.63
C SER A 312 -6.06 -0.01 11.48
N GLU A 313 -6.35 1.07 12.19
CA GLU A 313 -7.48 1.19 13.09
C GLU A 313 -8.29 2.43 12.74
N THR A 314 -9.52 2.19 12.29
CA THR A 314 -10.52 3.20 11.94
C THR A 314 -11.71 3.17 12.91
N TRP A 315 -11.71 2.25 13.88
CA TRP A 315 -12.77 2.06 14.87
C TRP A 315 -14.13 1.66 14.30
N GLU A 316 -14.25 1.47 12.99
CA GLU A 316 -15.52 1.12 12.32
C GLU A 316 -16.08 -0.24 12.73
N GLN A 317 -15.27 -1.09 13.37
CA GLN A 317 -15.72 -2.34 13.97
C GLN A 317 -16.37 -2.15 15.35
N ASN A 318 -16.47 -0.90 15.83
CA ASN A 318 -17.03 -0.50 17.12
C ASN A 318 -16.51 -1.33 18.31
N ASN A 319 -15.21 -1.61 18.31
CA ASN A 319 -14.55 -2.35 19.39
C ASN A 319 -13.06 -1.97 19.47
N VAL A 320 -12.40 -2.44 20.53
CA VAL A 320 -10.97 -2.16 20.81
C VAL A 320 -10.14 -3.45 20.84
N ASN A 321 -10.58 -4.52 20.18
CA ASN A 321 -9.98 -5.85 20.33
C ASN A 321 -8.52 -5.91 19.88
N ASN A 322 -8.13 -5.12 18.88
CA ASN A 322 -6.73 -5.01 18.46
C ASN A 322 -5.82 -4.39 19.52
N TRP A 323 -6.39 -3.74 20.54
CA TRP A 323 -5.68 -2.94 21.53
C TRP A 323 -5.76 -3.53 22.96
N LYS A 324 -6.14 -4.81 23.07
CA LYS A 324 -6.40 -5.45 24.36
C LYS A 324 -5.26 -6.34 24.89
N PHE A 325 -4.05 -6.27 24.32
CA PHE A 325 -2.99 -7.22 24.66
C PHE A 325 -2.37 -7.04 26.05
N ASP A 326 -2.27 -5.80 26.53
CA ASP A 326 -1.87 -5.41 27.89
C ASP A 326 -2.78 -4.26 28.36
N TYR A 327 -4.06 -4.60 28.49
CA TYR A 327 -5.16 -3.66 28.59
C TYR A 327 -5.43 -3.20 30.03
N ALA A 328 -5.46 -1.88 30.24
CA ALA A 328 -6.07 -1.30 31.42
C ALA A 328 -7.34 -0.54 31.01
N ALA A 329 -8.50 -1.04 31.43
CA ALA A 329 -9.78 -0.38 31.16
C ALA A 329 -9.82 1.01 31.81
N GLY A 330 -10.09 2.02 31.00
CA GLY A 330 -10.42 3.36 31.47
C GLY A 330 -11.80 3.80 31.02
N ASP A 331 -12.14 5.05 31.28
CA ASP A 331 -13.24 5.76 30.63
C ASP A 331 -12.85 6.12 29.20
N THR A 332 -12.77 5.08 28.38
CA THR A 332 -12.43 5.16 26.97
C THR A 332 -13.44 4.35 26.17
N ARG A 333 -14.03 4.99 25.15
CA ARG A 333 -15.21 4.48 24.44
C ARG A 333 -15.03 4.71 22.95
N ILE A 334 -15.61 3.83 22.14
CA ILE A 334 -15.85 4.15 20.74
C ILE A 334 -17.11 5.03 20.70
N GLU A 335 -17.01 6.19 20.06
CA GLU A 335 -18.08 7.18 19.97
C GLU A 335 -18.27 7.66 18.53
N THR A 336 -19.45 8.22 18.24
CA THR A 336 -19.82 8.71 16.90
C THR A 336 -19.56 10.21 16.70
N SER A 337 -19.01 10.89 17.72
CA SER A 337 -18.64 12.30 17.62
C SER A 337 -17.62 12.70 18.69
N PRO A 338 -16.56 13.46 18.33
CA PRO A 338 -16.16 13.79 16.97
C PRO A 338 -15.57 12.54 16.28
N VAL A 339 -15.70 12.48 14.96
CA VAL A 339 -15.10 11.44 14.11
C VAL A 339 -14.34 12.15 13.01
N TYR A 340 -13.13 11.69 12.69
CA TYR A 340 -12.36 12.27 11.60
C TYR A 340 -12.88 11.74 10.25
N ALA A 341 -13.07 10.43 10.16
CA ALA A 341 -13.63 9.77 8.99
C ALA A 341 -14.46 8.54 9.40
N GLY A 342 -15.53 8.25 8.66
CA GLY A 342 -16.43 7.13 8.99
C GLY A 342 -17.47 7.50 10.04
N ASN A 343 -17.84 6.53 10.87
CA ASN A 343 -18.89 6.65 11.88
C ASN A 343 -18.36 6.64 13.30
N TYR A 344 -17.14 6.18 13.52
CA TYR A 344 -16.63 5.89 14.85
C TYR A 344 -15.21 6.40 15.06
N ALA A 345 -14.94 6.89 16.27
CA ALA A 345 -13.59 7.20 16.73
C ALA A 345 -13.45 6.77 18.19
N ILE A 346 -12.23 6.45 18.63
CA ILE A 346 -12.00 6.22 20.06
C ILE A 346 -11.94 7.56 20.79
N LYS A 347 -12.59 7.66 21.94
CA LYS A 347 -12.54 8.81 22.85
C LYS A 347 -11.98 8.37 24.19
N MET A 348 -10.91 9.01 24.65
CA MET A 348 -10.29 8.77 25.96
C MET A 348 -10.55 9.97 26.87
N ARG A 349 -11.15 9.73 28.05
CA ARG A 349 -11.46 10.77 29.03
C ARG A 349 -10.33 10.93 30.02
N SER A 350 -10.03 12.17 30.40
CA SER A 350 -8.95 12.47 31.35
C SER A 350 -9.25 12.02 32.79
N SER A 351 -10.52 11.72 33.11
CA SER A 351 -10.97 11.24 34.43
C SER A 351 -10.39 9.89 34.80
N ASN A 352 -10.24 8.99 33.83
CA ASN A 352 -9.68 7.65 34.01
C ASN A 352 -9.19 7.14 32.65
N PRO A 353 -8.10 7.67 32.08
CA PRO A 353 -7.68 7.22 30.76
C PRO A 353 -7.15 5.79 30.85
N GLY A 354 -7.65 4.92 29.98
CA GLY A 354 -7.16 3.54 29.90
C GLY A 354 -5.78 3.49 29.25
N ASN A 355 -5.15 2.31 29.29
CA ASN A 355 -3.97 2.00 28.48
C ASN A 355 -4.32 0.91 27.47
N TYR A 356 -4.08 1.22 26.21
CA TYR A 356 -4.49 0.43 25.05
C TYR A 356 -3.26 -0.03 24.30
N VAL A 357 -3.08 -1.33 24.15
CA VAL A 357 -1.79 -1.92 23.76
C VAL A 357 -1.95 -2.90 22.62
N HIS A 358 -1.08 -2.75 21.62
CA HIS A 358 -0.96 -3.66 20.48
C HIS A 358 0.41 -4.33 20.46
N PHE A 359 0.40 -5.67 20.35
CA PHE A 359 1.61 -6.47 20.14
C PHE A 359 1.81 -6.73 18.65
N PHE A 360 3.04 -6.65 18.16
CA PHE A 360 3.35 -6.87 16.74
C PHE A 360 4.79 -7.37 16.54
N GLY A 361 5.16 -7.67 15.30
CA GLY A 361 6.53 -8.05 14.96
C GLY A 361 7.00 -9.26 15.77
N ASP A 362 8.21 -9.19 16.30
CA ASP A 362 8.86 -10.25 17.08
C ASP A 362 8.39 -10.34 18.55
N HIS A 363 7.21 -9.80 18.89
CA HIS A 363 6.70 -9.81 20.26
C HIS A 363 6.56 -11.26 20.78
N PRO A 364 7.18 -11.61 21.92
CA PRO A 364 7.28 -13.00 22.38
C PRO A 364 5.97 -13.61 22.87
N LEU A 365 4.96 -12.78 23.19
CA LEU A 365 3.63 -13.25 23.61
C LEU A 365 2.65 -13.47 22.45
N LEU A 366 3.05 -13.19 21.21
CA LEU A 366 2.23 -13.56 20.06
C LEU A 366 2.30 -15.07 19.85
N SER A 367 1.16 -15.69 19.53
CA SER A 367 1.11 -17.12 19.20
C SER A 367 1.91 -17.48 17.95
N ARG A 368 2.16 -16.50 17.09
CA ARG A 368 3.02 -16.56 15.90
C ARG A 368 3.77 -15.24 15.74
N PRO A 369 4.92 -15.07 16.40
CA PRO A 369 5.72 -13.85 16.25
C PRO A 369 6.13 -13.63 14.79
N GLY A 370 6.03 -12.39 14.33
CA GLY A 370 6.51 -11.93 13.03
C GLY A 370 7.99 -11.60 13.04
N GLN A 371 8.44 -10.90 12.00
CA GLN A 371 9.84 -10.45 11.90
C GLN A 371 10.11 -9.26 12.83
N MET A 372 11.39 -9.10 13.21
CA MET A 372 11.89 -7.95 13.96
C MET A 372 11.63 -6.65 13.19
N VAL A 373 10.96 -5.69 13.82
CA VAL A 373 10.69 -4.37 13.23
C VAL A 373 11.76 -3.39 13.68
N THR A 374 12.65 -3.00 12.77
CA THR A 374 13.75 -2.05 13.04
C THR A 374 13.44 -0.63 12.61
N ASN A 375 12.37 -0.42 11.85
CA ASN A 375 11.90 0.89 11.41
C ASN A 375 10.38 0.87 11.52
N VAL A 376 9.80 1.79 12.29
CA VAL A 376 8.36 1.86 12.51
C VAL A 376 7.88 3.30 12.30
N THR A 377 6.76 3.46 11.62
CA THR A 377 6.06 4.72 11.47
C THR A 377 4.66 4.60 12.05
N VAL A 378 4.24 5.56 12.86
CA VAL A 378 2.89 5.69 13.38
C VAL A 378 2.28 6.98 12.84
N GLU A 379 1.04 6.91 12.41
CA GLU A 379 0.22 8.04 11.97
C GLU A 379 -1.14 7.96 12.66
N GLU A 380 -1.68 9.10 13.11
CA GLU A 380 -3.03 9.21 13.64
C GLU A 380 -3.64 10.59 13.36
N TYR A 381 -4.95 10.67 13.45
CA TYR A 381 -5.67 11.94 13.64
C TYR A 381 -6.07 12.05 15.12
N TYR A 382 -5.76 13.20 15.70
CA TYR A 382 -5.85 13.45 17.13
C TYR A 382 -6.63 14.74 17.42
N TYR A 383 -7.70 14.63 18.18
CA TYR A 383 -8.60 15.72 18.55
C TYR A 383 -8.62 15.91 20.06
N PRO A 384 -7.91 16.92 20.61
CA PRO A 384 -8.15 17.37 21.97
C PRO A 384 -9.48 18.12 22.03
N SER A 385 -10.29 17.92 23.07
CA SER A 385 -11.58 18.62 23.24
C SER A 385 -11.42 20.14 23.16
N GLU A 386 -12.47 20.88 22.80
CA GLU A 386 -12.41 22.34 22.82
C GLU A 386 -12.01 22.86 24.22
N GLY A 387 -11.12 23.84 24.26
CA GLY A 387 -10.57 24.36 25.52
C GLY A 387 -9.66 23.40 26.28
N PHE A 388 -9.15 22.33 25.63
CA PHE A 388 -8.23 21.39 26.26
C PHE A 388 -7.02 22.11 26.88
N ARG A 389 -6.77 21.84 28.16
CA ARG A 389 -5.67 22.37 28.95
C ARG A 389 -4.60 21.31 29.09
N TRP A 390 -3.44 21.56 28.53
CA TRP A 390 -2.28 20.67 28.68
C TRP A 390 -1.82 20.62 30.14
N PRO A 391 -1.31 19.47 30.63
CA PRO A 391 -0.76 19.37 31.97
C PRO A 391 0.44 20.31 32.15
N SER A 392 0.76 20.67 33.39
CA SER A 392 2.00 21.41 33.69
C SER A 392 3.26 20.59 33.39
N THR A 393 3.11 19.26 33.32
CA THR A 393 4.13 18.30 32.92
C THR A 393 3.80 17.70 31.54
N ALA A 394 4.71 16.90 31.01
CA ALA A 394 4.49 16.26 29.72
C ALA A 394 3.37 15.21 29.76
N MET A 395 2.50 15.24 28.73
CA MET A 395 1.53 14.17 28.48
C MET A 395 2.06 13.22 27.40
N LYS A 396 2.15 11.92 27.69
CA LYS A 396 2.57 10.90 26.73
C LYS A 396 1.37 10.44 25.93
N LEU A 397 1.49 10.50 24.60
CA LEU A 397 0.46 10.08 23.66
C LEU A 397 0.68 8.63 23.22
N TRP A 398 1.95 8.30 22.98
CA TRP A 398 2.41 6.99 22.51
C TRP A 398 3.63 6.54 23.28
N ILE A 399 3.75 5.24 23.51
CA ILE A 399 4.98 4.63 24.03
C ILE A 399 5.30 3.42 23.15
N MET A 400 6.40 3.52 22.39
CA MET A 400 6.91 2.45 21.55
C MET A 400 8.03 1.72 22.28
N ASN A 401 7.88 0.42 22.47
CA ASN A 401 8.79 -0.39 23.27
C ASN A 401 9.36 -1.55 22.46
N CYS A 402 10.56 -1.94 22.84
CA CYS A 402 11.04 -3.30 22.65
C CYS A 402 10.63 -4.10 23.90
N PHE A 403 9.51 -4.81 23.86
CA PHE A 403 9.11 -5.72 24.93
C PHE A 403 9.97 -6.98 24.86
N GLU A 404 10.59 -7.33 25.99
CA GLU A 404 11.41 -8.54 26.08
C GLU A 404 10.71 -9.64 26.90
N SER A 405 10.34 -9.33 28.14
CA SER A 405 9.53 -10.18 29.00
C SER A 405 9.16 -9.39 30.25
N TRP A 406 8.06 -9.73 30.92
CA TRP A 406 7.63 -9.06 32.17
C TRP A 406 8.69 -9.08 33.28
N ASN A 407 9.64 -10.02 33.22
CA ASN A 407 10.70 -10.22 34.21
C ASN A 407 12.10 -9.86 33.67
N ALA A 408 12.21 -9.07 32.59
CA ALA A 408 13.49 -8.82 31.94
C ALA A 408 14.49 -8.00 32.81
N GLY A 409 14.00 -7.24 33.81
CA GLY A 409 14.85 -6.64 34.84
C GLY A 409 15.68 -5.43 34.40
N TYR A 410 15.29 -4.74 33.32
CA TYR A 410 15.90 -3.48 32.84
C TYR A 410 15.50 -2.29 33.71
N ASN A 411 15.89 -2.33 34.98
CA ASN A 411 15.35 -1.46 36.03
C ASN A 411 16.01 -0.10 36.13
N ARG A 412 17.10 0.15 35.38
CA ARG A 412 17.88 1.39 35.49
C ARG A 412 18.18 2.04 34.16
N ALA A 413 18.22 3.37 34.15
CA ALA A 413 18.66 4.24 33.07
C ALA A 413 19.47 5.40 33.69
N GLU A 414 20.74 5.54 33.33
CA GLU A 414 21.67 6.50 33.95
C GLU A 414 21.77 6.32 35.47
N GLY A 415 21.71 5.06 35.93
CA GLY A 415 21.68 4.72 37.35
C GLY A 415 20.37 5.03 38.08
N GLN A 416 19.39 5.65 37.42
CA GLN A 416 18.07 5.98 37.99
C GLN A 416 17.02 4.92 37.65
N THR A 417 15.96 4.81 38.45
CA THR A 417 14.87 3.86 38.21
C THR A 417 14.18 4.11 36.87
N LYS A 418 14.06 3.07 36.05
CA LYS A 418 13.39 3.08 34.75
C LYS A 418 11.97 2.48 34.86
N PRO A 419 10.91 3.16 34.38
CA PRO A 419 9.52 2.68 34.51
C PRO A 419 9.23 1.34 33.81
N ASN A 420 9.51 1.23 32.50
CA ASN A 420 9.21 0.02 31.73
C ASN A 420 10.37 -0.98 31.87
N THR A 421 10.44 -1.65 33.02
CA THR A 421 11.53 -2.58 33.40
C THR A 421 11.65 -3.82 32.52
N TRP A 422 10.59 -4.13 31.77
CA TRP A 422 10.49 -5.28 30.87
C TRP A 422 10.99 -4.99 29.45
N ALA A 423 11.40 -3.74 29.18
CA ALA A 423 11.93 -3.30 27.90
C ALA A 423 13.39 -2.84 28.05
N PRO A 424 14.35 -3.30 27.23
CA PRO A 424 15.69 -2.72 27.21
C PRO A 424 15.66 -1.25 26.79
N TYR A 425 14.79 -0.89 25.85
CA TYR A 425 14.65 0.49 25.39
C TYR A 425 13.20 0.80 24.98
N TYR A 426 12.82 2.07 25.09
CA TYR A 426 11.56 2.58 24.57
C TYR A 426 11.68 4.06 24.20
N MET A 427 10.74 4.53 23.40
CA MET A 427 10.55 5.95 23.12
C MET A 427 9.10 6.36 23.36
N ALA A 428 8.90 7.39 24.17
CA ALA A 428 7.59 8.00 24.38
C ALA A 428 7.44 9.23 23.49
N VAL A 429 6.36 9.32 22.72
CA VAL A 429 6.00 10.54 21.97
C VAL A 429 4.88 11.23 22.74
N GLY A 430 5.06 12.52 23.01
CA GLY A 430 4.19 13.28 23.90
C GLY A 430 4.04 14.73 23.48
N VAL A 431 3.38 15.50 24.33
CA VAL A 431 3.29 16.96 24.25
C VAL A 431 3.74 17.59 25.56
N ASP A 432 4.39 18.75 25.47
CA ASP A 432 4.73 19.57 26.62
C ASP A 432 3.51 20.32 27.19
N SER A 433 3.75 21.18 28.18
CA SER A 433 2.71 22.00 28.81
C SER A 433 2.10 23.09 27.91
N SER A 434 2.66 23.29 26.72
CA SER A 434 2.13 24.17 25.68
C SER A 434 1.47 23.39 24.54
N GLY A 435 1.35 22.07 24.65
CA GLY A 435 0.81 21.21 23.60
C GLY A 435 1.77 20.98 22.43
N ARG A 436 3.06 21.32 22.58
CA ARG A 436 4.05 21.12 21.53
C ARG A 436 4.55 19.69 21.55
N PRO A 437 4.46 18.97 20.43
CA PRO A 437 4.95 17.60 20.35
C PRO A 437 6.45 17.51 20.57
N PHE A 438 6.87 16.45 21.23
CA PHE A 438 8.26 16.08 21.49
C PHE A 438 8.33 14.56 21.73
N ALA A 439 9.53 14.04 21.96
CA ALA A 439 9.69 12.64 22.35
C ALA A 439 10.79 12.43 23.38
N GLU A 440 10.71 11.35 24.15
CA GLU A 440 11.68 10.95 25.16
C GLU A 440 12.19 9.55 24.90
N LEU A 441 13.50 9.43 24.74
CA LEU A 441 14.19 8.15 24.71
C LEU A 441 14.50 7.70 26.13
N THR A 442 14.30 6.42 26.43
CA THR A 442 14.84 5.79 27.64
C THR A 442 15.43 4.42 27.30
N ARG A 443 16.69 4.23 27.69
CA ARG A 443 17.46 2.99 27.53
C ARG A 443 17.85 2.43 28.87
N ALA A 444 18.03 1.13 28.93
CA ALA A 444 18.55 0.48 30.11
C ALA A 444 20.07 0.69 30.22
N ASP A 445 20.58 0.69 31.45
CA ASP A 445 22.01 0.60 31.73
C ASP A 445 22.58 -0.71 31.15
N GLY A 446 23.86 -0.69 30.76
CA GLY A 446 24.56 -1.88 30.29
C GLY A 446 24.26 -2.31 28.86
N LEU A 447 23.42 -1.58 28.11
CA LEU A 447 23.16 -1.87 26.69
C LEU A 447 24.32 -1.51 25.74
N GLY A 448 25.38 -0.86 26.23
CA GLY A 448 26.52 -0.42 25.40
C GLY A 448 26.18 0.66 24.35
N GLY A 449 27.12 0.96 23.45
CA GLY A 449 26.99 2.00 22.42
C GLY A 449 27.14 3.44 22.94
N THR A 450 27.12 4.42 22.02
CA THR A 450 27.39 5.85 22.30
C THR A 450 26.12 6.69 22.44
N GLY A 451 26.21 7.87 23.06
CA GLY A 451 25.08 8.80 23.20
C GLY A 451 24.16 8.50 24.38
N ASP A 452 23.10 9.29 24.49
CA ASP A 452 22.29 9.38 25.70
C ASP A 452 21.52 8.09 26.02
N ILE A 453 21.38 7.82 27.31
CA ILE A 453 20.55 6.72 27.82
C ILE A 453 19.15 7.27 28.15
N TRP A 454 19.05 8.54 28.56
CA TRP A 454 17.81 9.28 28.69
C TRP A 454 17.90 10.67 28.06
N HIS A 455 16.98 11.00 27.15
CA HIS A 455 16.99 12.33 26.52
C HIS A 455 15.63 12.71 25.95
N ALA A 456 15.30 14.01 26.04
CA ALA A 456 14.11 14.61 25.44
C ALA A 456 14.45 15.33 24.14
N TYR A 457 13.80 14.92 23.05
CA TYR A 457 13.98 15.43 21.69
C TYR A 457 12.80 16.35 21.35
N SER A 458 13.07 17.66 21.40
CA SER A 458 12.11 18.70 21.06
C SER A 458 12.01 18.92 19.54
N GLN A 459 11.09 19.78 19.09
CA GLN A 459 11.05 20.18 17.69
C GLN A 459 12.34 20.93 17.32
N ASN A 460 13.01 20.49 16.27
CA ASN A 460 14.27 21.06 15.77
C ASN A 460 14.18 21.52 14.29
N VAL A 461 13.03 21.37 13.64
CA VAL A 461 12.81 21.77 12.25
C VAL A 461 11.76 22.88 12.15
N GLY A 462 12.16 24.00 11.56
CA GLY A 462 11.28 25.15 11.31
C GLY A 462 10.68 25.76 12.59
N SER A 463 9.59 26.50 12.45
CA SER A 463 8.89 27.09 13.59
C SER A 463 8.13 26.01 14.39
N PRO A 464 8.24 26.01 15.74
CA PRO A 464 7.49 25.07 16.57
C PRO A 464 5.97 25.19 16.39
N VAL A 465 5.28 24.06 16.41
CA VAL A 465 3.81 23.98 16.34
C VAL A 465 3.27 23.22 17.56
N ALA A 466 2.14 23.69 18.09
CA ALA A 466 1.37 22.97 19.09
C ALA A 466 0.15 22.29 18.47
N LEU A 467 -0.32 21.21 19.09
CA LEU A 467 -1.64 20.65 18.77
C LEU A 467 -2.71 21.68 19.13
N VAL A 468 -3.70 21.84 18.26
CA VAL A 468 -4.78 22.82 18.44
C VAL A 468 -6.01 22.12 19.05
N PRO A 469 -6.42 22.47 20.28
CA PRO A 469 -7.67 21.98 20.86
C PRO A 469 -8.89 22.37 20.04
N GLY A 470 -9.91 21.51 20.04
CA GLY A 470 -11.13 21.72 19.24
C GLY A 470 -10.95 21.47 17.74
N LYS A 471 -9.82 20.92 17.31
CA LYS A 471 -9.53 20.59 15.91
C LYS A 471 -8.86 19.23 15.79
N TRP A 472 -9.06 18.58 14.63
CA TRP A 472 -8.28 17.42 14.25
C TRP A 472 -6.86 17.84 13.90
N ASN A 473 -5.88 17.20 14.54
CA ASN A 473 -4.46 17.37 14.26
C ASN A 473 -3.93 16.04 13.73
N LYS A 474 -3.22 16.06 12.61
CA LYS A 474 -2.53 14.87 12.13
C LYS A 474 -1.17 14.77 12.81
N ILE A 475 -0.92 13.66 13.51
CA ILE A 475 0.37 13.37 14.15
C ILE A 475 0.98 12.18 13.42
N LYS A 476 2.23 12.31 13.00
CA LYS A 476 2.98 11.20 12.43
C LYS A 476 4.39 11.18 13.02
N PHE A 477 4.91 10.02 13.34
CA PHE A 477 6.31 9.88 13.74
C PHE A 477 6.92 8.58 13.23
N ARG A 478 8.24 8.60 13.03
CA ARG A 478 9.04 7.47 12.57
C ARG A 478 10.18 7.23 13.55
N LEU A 479 10.42 5.96 13.87
CA LEU A 479 11.52 5.48 14.69
C LEU A 479 12.29 4.38 13.95
N LYS A 480 13.51 4.66 13.52
CA LYS A 480 14.44 3.70 12.93
C LYS A 480 15.55 3.40 13.92
N LEU A 481 15.67 2.14 14.34
CA LEU A 481 16.76 1.66 15.18
C LEU A 481 18.12 1.94 14.53
N ASN A 482 19.09 2.26 15.38
CA ASN A 482 20.49 2.36 15.01
C ASN A 482 21.09 0.99 14.72
N ASP A 483 22.19 0.97 13.97
CA ASP A 483 23.07 -0.20 13.91
C ASP A 483 23.68 -0.47 15.29
N LEU A 484 24.01 -1.74 15.56
CA LEU A 484 24.50 -2.16 16.87
C LEU A 484 25.74 -1.36 17.28
N GLY A 485 25.66 -0.73 18.45
CA GLY A 485 26.73 0.08 19.03
C GLY A 485 26.94 1.45 18.38
N LYS A 486 26.11 1.85 17.41
CA LYS A 486 26.22 3.12 16.69
C LYS A 486 25.10 4.10 17.08
N SER A 487 25.31 5.37 16.75
CA SER A 487 24.33 6.46 16.90
C SER A 487 23.89 6.96 15.52
N ASN A 488 23.24 6.09 14.74
CA ASN A 488 22.77 6.39 13.37
C ASN A 488 21.29 6.02 13.16
N GLY A 489 20.54 5.88 14.25
CA GLY A 489 19.09 5.72 14.22
C GLY A 489 18.39 7.03 13.86
N VAL A 490 17.14 6.93 13.44
CA VAL A 490 16.34 8.08 13.00
C VAL A 490 15.10 8.24 13.88
N PHE A 491 14.88 9.46 14.36
CA PHE A 491 13.60 9.91 14.89
C PHE A 491 13.10 11.09 14.06
N GLN A 492 11.91 10.91 13.46
CA GLN A 492 11.24 11.98 12.74
C GLN A 492 9.82 12.16 13.26
N LEU A 493 9.31 13.38 13.28
CA LEU A 493 7.95 13.70 13.68
C LEU A 493 7.37 14.81 12.82
N TRP A 494 6.14 14.62 12.36
CA TRP A 494 5.37 15.57 11.56
C TRP A 494 4.07 15.92 12.25
N ILE A 495 3.67 17.18 12.12
CA ILE A 495 2.38 17.68 12.56
C ILE A 495 1.69 18.35 11.38
N ASN A 496 0.50 17.88 11.03
CA ASN A 496 -0.24 18.32 9.84
C ASN A 496 0.66 18.31 8.60
N ASP A 497 1.33 17.17 8.39
CA ASP A 497 2.28 16.89 7.30
C ASP A 497 3.56 17.77 7.27
N ASN A 498 3.74 18.68 8.24
CA ASN A 498 4.97 19.47 8.36
C ASN A 498 5.97 18.76 9.26
N LEU A 499 7.20 18.53 8.78
CA LEU A 499 8.30 17.97 9.57
C LEU A 499 8.68 18.94 10.71
N LYS A 500 8.76 18.42 11.93
CA LYS A 500 9.06 19.20 13.15
C LYS A 500 10.20 18.61 13.98
N CYS A 501 10.36 17.29 13.98
CA CYS A 501 11.57 16.66 14.51
C CYS A 501 12.26 15.90 13.38
N ASP A 502 13.57 16.07 13.24
CA ASP A 502 14.43 15.31 12.33
C ASP A 502 15.79 15.07 12.99
N TYR A 503 15.92 13.92 13.63
CA TYR A 503 17.11 13.47 14.33
C TYR A 503 17.64 12.21 13.66
N SER A 504 18.90 12.22 13.23
CA SER A 504 19.54 11.12 12.49
C SER A 504 20.71 10.46 13.25
N SER A 505 20.97 10.92 14.47
CA SER A 505 22.05 10.42 15.34
C SER A 505 21.53 9.66 16.55
N MET A 506 20.34 9.06 16.46
CA MET A 506 19.73 8.39 17.60
C MET A 506 20.50 7.10 17.91
N ASN A 507 20.73 6.81 19.18
CA ASN A 507 21.07 5.46 19.64
C ASN A 507 19.92 4.96 20.51
N PHE A 508 19.05 4.13 19.94
CA PHE A 508 17.92 3.53 20.63
C PHE A 508 18.30 2.29 21.42
N ARG A 509 19.13 1.40 20.84
CA ARG A 509 19.28 0.02 21.34
C ARG A 509 20.66 -0.32 21.84
N GLY A 510 21.64 0.59 21.78
CA GLY A 510 23.03 0.25 22.05
C GLY A 510 23.48 -0.92 21.18
N THR A 511 24.04 -1.95 21.80
CA THR A 511 24.41 -3.23 21.19
C THR A 511 23.34 -4.33 21.35
N TYR A 512 22.16 -4.00 21.88
CA TYR A 512 21.06 -4.97 22.00
C TYR A 512 20.55 -5.40 20.63
N SER A 513 20.55 -6.71 20.37
CA SER A 513 20.27 -7.28 19.05
C SER A 513 19.09 -8.25 19.00
N ARG A 514 18.47 -8.56 20.15
CA ARG A 514 17.57 -9.70 20.26
C ARG A 514 16.17 -9.44 19.70
N LEU A 515 15.64 -8.24 19.91
CA LEU A 515 14.29 -7.85 19.52
C LEU A 515 14.26 -6.39 19.01
N GLY A 516 13.25 -6.10 18.20
CA GLY A 516 12.97 -4.77 17.65
C GLY A 516 11.85 -4.04 18.38
N TRP A 517 11.22 -3.12 17.65
CA TRP A 517 9.94 -2.56 18.07
C TRP A 517 8.85 -3.63 17.96
N ASN A 518 8.11 -3.86 19.03
CA ASN A 518 7.12 -4.94 19.05
C ASN A 518 5.93 -4.71 19.99
N HIS A 519 5.94 -3.58 20.71
CA HIS A 519 4.96 -3.27 21.74
C HIS A 519 4.65 -1.78 21.79
N VAL A 520 3.46 -1.41 21.30
CA VAL A 520 3.00 -0.01 21.23
C VAL A 520 1.84 0.21 22.19
N MET A 521 1.94 1.28 22.97
CA MET A 521 0.88 1.73 23.87
C MET A 521 0.31 3.07 23.41
N MET A 522 -1.01 3.14 23.34
CA MET A 522 -1.78 4.37 23.22
C MET A 522 -2.21 4.80 24.63
N SER A 523 -1.85 6.02 25.03
CA SER A 523 -2.01 6.49 26.41
C SER A 523 -2.39 7.97 26.51
N MET A 524 -2.80 8.39 27.71
CA MET A 524 -2.82 9.78 28.16
C MET A 524 -2.00 9.94 29.45
N HIS A 525 -0.89 9.21 29.57
CA HIS A 525 -0.04 9.26 30.76
C HIS A 525 0.47 10.69 31.00
N GLY A 526 0.53 11.13 32.26
CA GLY A 526 0.77 12.53 32.60
C GLY A 526 -0.47 13.40 32.41
N VAL A 527 -1.66 12.85 32.69
CA VAL A 527 -2.97 13.49 32.56
C VAL A 527 -3.00 14.96 33.01
N PRO A 528 -3.77 15.83 32.33
CA PRO A 528 -3.93 17.21 32.77
C PRO A 528 -4.48 17.23 34.20
N SER A 529 -3.70 17.84 35.09
CA SER A 529 -4.03 17.98 36.51
C SER A 529 -5.19 18.96 36.68
N HIS A 530 -6.44 18.54 36.41
CA HIS A 530 -7.59 19.40 36.69
C HIS A 530 -8.92 18.62 36.81
N PRO A 531 -9.84 19.03 37.71
CA PRO A 531 -11.20 18.47 37.86
C PRO A 531 -12.14 18.67 36.65
N GLN A 532 -11.63 19.01 35.47
CA GLN A 532 -12.44 19.26 34.27
C GLN A 532 -12.59 17.99 33.44
N ASN A 533 -13.81 17.69 33.01
CA ASN A 533 -14.13 16.58 32.11
C ASN A 533 -13.60 16.89 30.69
N GLN A 534 -12.32 16.63 30.47
CA GLN A 534 -11.65 16.79 29.18
C GLN A 534 -11.46 15.43 28.53
N TRP A 535 -11.33 15.43 27.21
CA TRP A 535 -11.14 14.19 26.48
C TRP A 535 -10.35 14.45 25.22
N ILE A 536 -9.79 13.36 24.69
CA ILE A 536 -9.18 13.33 23.38
C ILE A 536 -9.95 12.31 22.54
N SER A 537 -10.06 12.56 21.24
CA SER A 537 -10.48 11.54 20.29
C SER A 537 -9.34 11.23 19.34
N ARG A 538 -9.23 9.96 18.96
CA ARG A 538 -8.20 9.46 18.05
C ARG A 538 -8.86 8.66 16.95
N ASP A 539 -8.38 8.81 15.74
CA ASP A 539 -9.00 8.19 14.58
C ASP A 539 -7.95 7.92 13.48
N ASN A 540 -8.27 6.97 12.59
CA ASN A 540 -7.45 6.56 11.46
C ASN A 540 -5.98 6.33 11.84
N ILE A 541 -5.75 5.51 12.88
CA ILE A 541 -4.42 5.14 13.34
C ILE A 541 -3.81 4.13 12.37
N ARG A 542 -2.58 4.38 11.94
CA ARG A 542 -1.80 3.46 11.11
C ARG A 542 -0.43 3.24 11.74
N ILE A 543 -0.03 1.98 11.81
CA ILE A 543 1.31 1.57 12.21
C ILE A 543 1.91 0.80 11.04
N LEU A 544 3.09 1.21 10.61
CA LEU A 544 3.79 0.68 9.45
C LEU A 544 5.19 0.28 9.86
N SER A 545 5.70 -0.84 9.37
CA SER A 545 7.15 -1.03 9.29
C SER A 545 7.70 -0.07 8.22
N GLY A 546 8.94 0.41 8.35
CA GLY A 546 9.57 1.30 7.37
C GLY A 546 9.22 2.79 7.48
N GLU A 547 9.55 3.55 6.43
CA GLU A 547 9.47 5.02 6.37
C GLU A 547 8.06 5.61 6.37
N GLY A 548 7.05 4.80 6.09
CA GLY A 548 5.67 5.27 6.00
C GLY A 548 5.57 6.51 5.12
N ARG A 549 5.84 6.37 3.81
CA ARG A 549 5.45 7.43 2.86
C ARG A 549 3.94 7.45 2.80
N VAL A 550 3.32 8.56 3.19
CA VAL A 550 1.86 8.76 3.08
C VAL A 550 1.63 9.91 2.12
N SER A 551 0.95 9.61 1.02
CA SER A 551 0.25 10.57 0.18
C SER A 551 -0.79 11.28 1.03
N ALA A 552 -0.83 12.62 0.99
CA ALA A 552 -1.80 13.41 1.74
C ALA A 552 -3.23 12.91 1.49
N ILE A 553 -3.88 12.40 2.54
CA ILE A 553 -5.34 12.25 2.52
C ILE A 553 -5.87 13.67 2.66
N SER A 554 -6.41 14.23 1.58
CA SER A 554 -7.15 15.48 1.67
C SER A 554 -8.40 15.24 2.54
N PRO A 555 -8.78 16.16 3.43
CA PRO A 555 -10.08 16.09 4.07
C PRO A 555 -11.18 16.04 3.00
N PRO A 556 -12.31 15.36 3.24
CA PRO A 556 -13.46 15.45 2.36
C PRO A 556 -13.80 16.91 2.10
N SER A 557 -13.88 17.28 0.82
CA SER A 557 -14.48 18.54 0.39
C SER A 557 -15.97 18.52 0.80
N GLY A 558 -16.25 19.03 2.00
CA GLY A 558 -17.57 18.90 2.61
C GLY A 558 -17.82 19.77 3.83
N ILE A 559 -17.12 20.90 4.00
CA ILE A 559 -17.59 21.99 4.87
C ILE A 559 -17.42 23.29 4.11
N GLN A 560 -18.54 23.87 3.68
CA GLN A 560 -18.57 25.28 3.35
C GLN A 560 -18.34 26.08 4.64
N VAL A 561 -17.19 26.74 4.74
CA VAL A 561 -17.04 27.89 5.62
C VAL A 561 -17.89 28.99 5.03
N ARG A 562 -19.13 29.15 5.52
CA ARG A 562 -19.80 30.45 5.39
C ARG A 562 -19.10 31.38 6.36
N LEU A 563 -18.37 32.35 5.80
CA LEU A 563 -17.98 33.54 6.53
C LEU A 563 -19.25 34.33 6.84
N TYR A 564 -19.65 34.34 8.10
CA TYR A 564 -20.28 35.48 8.77
C TYR A 564 -19.84 35.48 10.23
#